data_AF-A0A1Q7MHV2-F1
#
_entry.id   AF-A0A1Q7MHV2-F1
#
_cell.length_a   1.000
_cell.length_b   1.000
_cell.length_c   1.000
_cell.angle_alpha   90.00
_cell.angle_beta   90.00
_cell.angle_gamma   90.00
#
_symmetry.space_group_name_H-M   'P 1'
#
loop_
_entity.id
_entity.type
_entity.pdbx_description
1 polymer ?
#
loop_
_entity_poly.entity_id
_entity_poly.type
_entity_poly.pdbx_seq_one_letter_code
_entity_poly.pdbx_strand_id
1 'polypeptide(L)'
;MDKLFRFLFKYPPLVFQQGDFAWGLSRPVLLVVAGVTAVAIAALFTYRGLSTVDRTRDRIVLVGLRLAALTVLLFCLFRPTLILKAAVPQQNFLGVLIDDSRSMAIADRDGQPRSAFVQQQLNGPSAKLLDALSQRFVVRFFRFSSSSDRVASASDLKFGGTSTRLGQALDRARDELAGLPLAGLVMVTDGADTSDATIDESLASLKARSIPVFTVAPR
;
A
#
# COMPACT_ATOMS: atom_id res chain seq x y z
N MET A 1 -2.32 3.88 -28.66
CA MET A 1 -2.90 4.93 -27.79
C MET A 1 -2.26 4.92 -26.40
N ASP A 2 -2.12 3.77 -25.74
CA ASP A 2 -1.57 3.69 -24.36
C ASP A 2 -0.12 4.16 -24.18
N LYS A 3 0.75 3.96 -25.18
CA LYS A 3 2.15 4.40 -25.11
C LYS A 3 2.32 5.93 -25.19
N LEU A 4 1.48 6.59 -26.00
CA LEU A 4 1.49 8.05 -26.14
C LEU A 4 0.94 8.71 -24.86
N PHE A 5 -0.09 8.10 -24.27
CA PHE A 5 -0.66 8.55 -23.00
C PHE A 5 0.32 8.35 -21.83
N ARG A 6 1.01 7.21 -21.77
CA ARG A 6 2.09 6.98 -20.78
C ARG A 6 3.26 7.94 -20.92
N PHE A 7 3.59 8.39 -22.14
CA PHE A 7 4.67 9.36 -22.35
C PHE A 7 4.29 10.76 -21.84
N LEU A 8 3.07 11.21 -22.09
CA LEU A 8 2.56 12.51 -21.64
C LEU A 8 2.23 12.56 -20.14
N PHE A 9 1.68 11.49 -19.59
CA PHE A 9 1.14 11.46 -18.22
C PHE A 9 1.94 10.57 -17.25
N LYS A 10 3.05 9.97 -17.70
CA LYS A 10 3.98 9.12 -16.94
C LYS A 10 3.38 7.85 -16.29
N TYR A 11 2.05 7.73 -16.21
CA TYR A 11 1.32 6.66 -15.54
C TYR A 11 0.30 5.97 -16.46
N PRO A 12 -0.01 4.67 -16.24
CA PRO A 12 -1.01 3.94 -17.01
C PRO A 12 -2.44 4.49 -16.79
N PRO A 13 -3.32 4.47 -17.81
CA PRO A 13 -4.69 4.96 -17.72
C PRO A 13 -5.57 4.23 -16.69
N LEU A 14 -5.18 3.02 -16.26
CA LEU A 14 -5.87 2.27 -15.19
C LEU A 14 -5.82 2.96 -13.81
N VAL A 15 -4.84 3.84 -13.55
CA VAL A 15 -4.73 4.56 -12.26
C VAL A 15 -5.66 5.78 -12.20
N PHE A 16 -6.19 6.23 -13.35
CA PHE A 16 -7.08 7.39 -13.42
C PHE A 16 -8.54 7.07 -13.01
N GLN A 17 -8.94 5.79 -13.02
CA GLN A 17 -10.31 5.38 -12.62
C GLN A 17 -10.56 5.41 -11.11
N GLN A 18 -9.50 5.51 -10.29
CA GLN A 18 -9.59 5.60 -8.82
C GLN A 18 -9.17 6.98 -8.27
N GLY A 19 -8.98 7.97 -9.15
CA GLY A 19 -8.66 9.33 -8.74
C GLY A 19 -9.90 10.03 -8.20
N ASP A 20 -9.94 10.30 -6.89
CA ASP A 20 -10.92 11.22 -6.33
C ASP A 20 -10.66 12.64 -6.84
N PHE A 21 -11.66 13.26 -7.46
CA PHE A 21 -11.64 14.68 -7.77
C PHE A 21 -11.79 15.47 -6.48
N ALA A 22 -10.68 15.69 -5.77
CA ALA A 22 -10.63 16.61 -4.65
C ALA A 22 -10.59 18.04 -5.19
N TRP A 23 -11.73 18.72 -5.17
CA TRP A 23 -11.77 20.15 -5.40
C TRP A 23 -11.25 20.82 -4.13
N GLY A 24 -10.06 21.42 -4.21
CA GLY A 24 -9.49 22.26 -3.16
C GLY A 24 -10.25 23.57 -2.99
N LEU A 25 -11.57 23.49 -2.79
CA LEU A 25 -12.51 24.58 -2.48
C LEU A 25 -12.24 25.09 -1.06
N SER A 26 -11.02 25.54 -0.82
CA SER A 26 -10.71 26.33 0.36
C SER A 26 -11.37 27.70 0.22
N ARG A 27 -11.90 28.24 1.32
CA ARG A 27 -12.53 29.58 1.37
C ARG A 27 -11.73 30.69 0.64
N PRO A 28 -10.37 30.74 0.69
CA PRO A 28 -9.62 31.75 -0.08
C PRO A 28 -9.70 31.55 -1.60
N VAL A 29 -9.76 30.31 -2.11
CA VAL A 29 -9.90 30.06 -3.56
C VAL A 29 -11.25 30.55 -4.07
N LEU A 30 -12.32 30.37 -3.29
CA LEU A 30 -13.64 30.92 -3.62
C LEU A 30 -13.64 32.46 -3.70
N LEU A 31 -12.96 33.13 -2.76
CA LEU A 31 -12.84 34.59 -2.78
C LEU A 31 -12.04 35.10 -3.98
N VAL A 32 -10.95 34.41 -4.33
CA VAL A 32 -10.12 34.75 -5.50
C VAL A 32 -10.91 34.55 -6.79
N VAL A 33 -11.63 33.42 -6.93
CA VAL A 33 -12.50 33.16 -8.09
C VAL A 33 -13.61 34.22 -8.19
N ALA A 34 -14.29 34.54 -7.08
CA ALA A 34 -15.32 35.58 -7.05
C ALA A 34 -14.74 36.95 -7.45
N GLY A 35 -13.55 37.30 -6.94
CA GLY A 35 -12.85 38.54 -7.28
C GLY A 35 -12.47 38.63 -8.76
N VAL A 36 -11.85 37.59 -9.32
CA VAL A 36 -11.49 37.54 -10.75
C VAL A 36 -12.75 37.60 -11.63
N THR A 37 -13.82 36.92 -11.24
CA THR A 37 -15.10 36.95 -11.97
C THR A 37 -15.75 38.34 -11.92
N ALA A 38 -15.73 39.00 -10.75
CA ALA A 38 -16.23 40.37 -10.61
C ALA A 38 -15.43 41.38 -11.45
N VAL A 39 -14.09 41.27 -11.47
CA VAL A 39 -13.23 42.11 -12.31
C VAL A 39 -13.46 41.85 -13.80
N ALA A 40 -13.66 40.59 -14.19
CA ALA A 40 -14.00 40.23 -15.57
C ALA A 40 -15.33 40.85 -16.03
N ILE A 41 -16.35 40.77 -15.18
CA ILE A 41 -17.68 41.36 -15.43
C ILE A 41 -17.56 42.88 -15.49
N ALA A 42 -16.88 43.51 -14.54
CA ALA A 42 -16.66 44.96 -14.53
C ALA A 42 -15.94 45.42 -15.81
N ALA A 43 -14.86 44.73 -16.20
CA ALA A 43 -14.14 45.02 -17.43
C ALA A 43 -15.01 44.87 -18.69
N LEU A 44 -15.88 43.85 -18.75
CA LEU A 44 -16.84 43.67 -19.83
C LEU A 44 -17.87 44.81 -19.87
N PHE A 45 -18.41 45.23 -18.72
CA PHE A 45 -19.36 46.34 -18.64
C PHE A 45 -18.72 47.67 -19.04
N THR A 46 -17.50 47.96 -18.57
CA THR A 46 -16.77 49.19 -18.92
C THR A 46 -16.42 49.23 -20.42
N TYR A 47 -16.06 48.09 -21.04
CA TYR A 47 -15.80 48.02 -22.49
C TYR A 47 -17.07 48.04 -23.36
N ARG A 48 -18.26 47.84 -22.79
CA ARG A 48 -19.51 48.05 -23.53
C ARG A 48 -19.78 49.54 -23.77
N GLY A 49 -19.26 50.43 -22.92
CA GLY A 49 -19.48 51.88 -22.98
C GLY A 49 -18.51 52.70 -23.85
N LEU A 50 -17.37 52.14 -24.27
CA LEU A 50 -16.41 52.84 -25.13
C LEU A 50 -16.51 52.34 -26.58
N SER A 51 -17.24 53.10 -27.37
CA SER A 51 -17.49 52.90 -28.80
C SER A 51 -16.32 53.44 -29.63
N THR A 52 -15.37 52.59 -30.02
CA THR A 52 -14.25 53.00 -30.90
C THR A 52 -13.87 51.96 -31.95
N VAL A 53 -14.73 50.97 -32.26
CA VAL A 53 -14.50 49.99 -33.33
C VAL A 53 -15.76 49.83 -34.18
N ASP A 54 -15.69 50.27 -35.44
CA ASP A 54 -16.83 50.36 -36.38
C ASP A 54 -17.35 49.01 -36.94
N ARG A 55 -16.68 47.88 -36.64
CA ARG A 55 -17.05 46.57 -37.19
C ARG A 55 -17.41 45.58 -36.09
N THR A 56 -18.70 45.27 -36.00
CA THR A 56 -19.31 44.35 -35.01
C THR A 56 -18.65 42.96 -34.98
N ARG A 57 -18.13 42.46 -36.10
CA ARG A 57 -17.40 41.19 -36.16
C ARG A 57 -16.10 41.22 -35.35
N ASP A 58 -15.30 42.26 -35.51
CA ASP A 58 -14.00 42.37 -34.82
C ASP A 58 -14.20 42.53 -33.32
N ARG A 59 -15.28 43.22 -32.91
CA ARG A 59 -15.71 43.32 -31.52
C ARG A 59 -16.06 41.96 -30.92
N ILE A 60 -16.82 41.13 -31.64
CA ILE A 60 -17.19 39.78 -31.17
C ILE A 60 -15.95 38.89 -31.04
N VAL A 61 -15.03 38.96 -32.01
CA VAL A 61 -13.78 38.18 -31.99
C VAL A 61 -12.88 38.60 -30.82
N LEU A 62 -12.66 39.90 -30.62
CA LEU A 62 -11.84 40.42 -29.52
C LEU A 62 -12.44 40.10 -28.14
N VAL A 63 -13.76 40.24 -27.99
CA VAL A 63 -14.46 39.87 -26.75
C VAL A 63 -14.37 38.36 -26.51
N GLY A 64 -14.59 37.54 -27.54
CA GLY A 64 -14.48 36.08 -27.45
C GLY A 64 -13.09 35.63 -27.04
N LEU A 65 -12.05 36.18 -27.66
CA LEU A 65 -10.64 35.88 -27.32
C LEU A 65 -10.32 36.27 -25.87
N ARG A 66 -10.82 37.42 -25.42
CA ARG A 66 -10.60 37.90 -24.05
C ARG A 66 -11.31 37.03 -23.01
N LEU A 67 -12.54 36.59 -23.30
CA LEU A 67 -13.32 35.68 -22.47
C LEU A 67 -12.71 34.28 -22.41
N ALA A 68 -12.16 33.80 -23.54
CA ALA A 68 -11.41 32.55 -23.60
C ALA A 68 -10.13 32.62 -22.75
N ALA A 69 -9.35 33.69 -22.88
CA ALA A 69 -8.14 33.90 -22.06
C ALA A 69 -8.47 33.96 -20.56
N LEU A 70 -9.57 34.63 -20.20
CA LEU A 70 -10.04 34.73 -18.82
C LEU A 70 -10.48 33.37 -18.28
N THR A 71 -11.21 32.58 -19.08
CA THR A 71 -11.63 31.22 -18.73
C THR A 71 -10.42 30.30 -18.50
N VAL A 72 -9.40 30.36 -19.36
CA VAL A 72 -8.16 29.58 -19.19
C VAL A 72 -7.42 30.00 -17.92
N LEU A 73 -7.32 31.30 -17.66
CA LEU A 73 -6.67 31.82 -16.44
C LEU A 73 -7.41 31.37 -15.18
N LEU A 74 -8.75 31.42 -15.21
CA LEU A 74 -9.61 30.94 -14.14
C LEU A 74 -9.44 29.43 -13.93
N PHE A 75 -9.41 28.64 -15.00
CA PHE A 75 -9.17 27.20 -14.94
C PHE A 75 -7.79 26.85 -14.35
N CYS A 76 -6.73 27.57 -14.74
CA CYS A 76 -5.40 27.43 -14.14
C CYS A 76 -5.40 27.81 -12.65
N LEU A 77 -6.17 28.83 -12.26
CA LEU A 77 -6.29 29.30 -10.88
C LEU A 77 -7.06 28.33 -9.99
N PHE A 78 -8.04 27.62 -10.56
CA PHE A 78 -8.75 26.53 -9.89
C PHE A 78 -7.85 25.36 -9.48
N ARG A 79 -6.61 25.30 -9.99
CA ARG A 79 -5.62 24.25 -9.71
C ARG A 79 -6.29 22.87 -9.66
N PRO A 80 -6.83 22.35 -10.78
CA PRO A 80 -7.40 21.01 -10.80
C PRO A 80 -6.29 20.00 -10.50
N THR A 81 -6.18 19.59 -9.25
CA THR A 81 -5.19 18.62 -8.81
C THR A 81 -5.80 17.25 -8.85
N LEU A 82 -5.28 16.38 -9.71
CA LEU A 82 -5.60 14.97 -9.70
C LEU A 82 -4.67 14.27 -8.71
N ILE A 83 -5.20 13.82 -7.57
CA ILE A 83 -4.42 13.09 -6.57
C ILE A 83 -4.46 11.61 -6.94
N LEU A 84 -3.35 11.09 -7.44
CA LEU A 84 -3.18 9.67 -7.73
C LEU A 84 -2.61 8.98 -6.50
N LYS A 85 -3.44 8.21 -5.78
CA LYS A 85 -2.98 7.36 -4.68
C LYS A 85 -2.43 6.05 -5.26
N ALA A 86 -1.16 6.05 -5.66
CA ALA A 86 -0.48 4.82 -6.03
C ALA A 86 0.01 4.10 -4.76
N ALA A 87 -0.50 2.90 -4.48
CA ALA A 87 0.06 2.03 -3.46
C ALA A 87 1.46 1.61 -3.92
N VAL A 88 2.51 2.07 -3.25
CA VAL A 88 3.90 1.69 -3.55
C VAL A 88 4.11 0.26 -3.05
N PRO A 89 4.27 -0.75 -3.94
CA PRO A 89 4.64 -2.09 -3.51
C PRO A 89 6.02 -2.03 -2.85
N GLN A 90 6.31 -2.91 -1.90
CA GLN A 90 7.57 -2.98 -1.12
C GLN A 90 7.75 -2.00 0.04
N GLN A 91 6.75 -1.17 0.38
CA GLN A 91 6.82 -0.43 1.65
C GLN A 91 6.37 -1.26 2.85
N ASN A 92 5.70 -2.40 2.68
CA ASN A 92 5.16 -3.17 3.81
C ASN A 92 5.97 -4.43 4.10
N PHE A 93 6.25 -4.67 5.37
CA PHE A 93 6.97 -5.85 5.86
C PHE A 93 6.00 -7.00 6.14
N LEU A 94 6.43 -8.23 5.93
CA LEU A 94 5.68 -9.44 6.30
C LEU A 94 6.58 -10.35 7.15
N GLY A 95 6.18 -10.61 8.39
CA GLY A 95 6.88 -11.57 9.24
C GLY A 95 6.37 -12.98 8.98
N VAL A 96 7.26 -13.92 8.70
CA VAL A 96 6.94 -15.35 8.54
C VAL A 96 7.60 -16.10 9.69
N LEU A 97 6.79 -16.55 10.64
CA LEU A 97 7.19 -17.36 11.78
C LEU A 97 7.07 -18.84 11.38
N ILE A 98 8.14 -19.60 11.53
CA ILE A 98 8.21 -21.01 11.17
C ILE A 98 8.56 -21.82 12.41
N ASP A 99 7.77 -22.86 12.65
CA ASP A 99 7.99 -23.82 13.71
C ASP A 99 9.22 -24.71 13.41
N ASP A 100 10.20 -24.67 14.31
CA ASP A 100 11.49 -25.38 14.23
C ASP A 100 11.54 -26.55 15.24
N SER A 101 10.38 -27.02 15.71
CA SER A 101 10.26 -28.16 16.62
C SER A 101 10.53 -29.51 15.95
N ARG A 102 10.80 -30.53 16.77
CA ARG A 102 11.05 -31.90 16.32
C ARG A 102 9.85 -32.53 15.63
N SER A 103 8.62 -32.14 15.95
CA SER A 103 7.42 -32.69 15.31
C SER A 103 7.34 -32.35 13.82
N MET A 104 7.93 -31.24 13.41
CA MET A 104 8.03 -30.84 12.00
C MET A 104 8.98 -31.73 11.19
N ALA A 105 9.90 -32.45 11.84
CA ALA A 105 10.77 -33.44 11.19
C ALA A 105 10.09 -34.81 11.01
N ILE A 106 8.92 -35.02 11.61
CA ILE A 106 8.19 -36.29 11.51
C ILE A 106 7.52 -36.38 10.14
N ALA A 107 7.60 -37.56 9.52
CA ALA A 107 6.91 -37.88 8.28
C ALA A 107 5.40 -37.91 8.51
N ASP A 108 4.65 -37.18 7.67
CA ASP A 108 3.19 -37.30 7.64
C ASP A 108 2.75 -38.55 6.87
N ARG A 109 1.44 -38.74 6.72
CA ARG A 109 0.81 -39.92 6.11
C ARG A 109 1.34 -40.26 4.71
N ASP A 110 1.83 -39.27 3.99
CA ASP A 110 2.39 -39.39 2.64
C ASP A 110 3.89 -39.75 2.62
N GLY A 111 4.48 -40.02 3.79
CA GLY A 111 5.89 -40.44 3.94
C GLY A 111 6.91 -39.31 3.84
N GLN A 112 6.46 -38.06 3.62
CA GLN A 112 7.32 -36.88 3.58
C GLN A 112 7.29 -36.14 4.92
N PRO A 113 8.42 -35.60 5.40
CA PRO A 113 8.44 -34.79 6.61
C PRO A 113 7.67 -33.48 6.40
N ARG A 114 6.97 -32.99 7.42
CA ARG A 114 6.25 -31.70 7.36
C ARG A 114 7.17 -30.52 7.02
N SER A 115 8.45 -30.62 7.40
CA SER A 115 9.50 -29.67 7.01
C SER A 115 9.75 -29.62 5.50
N ALA A 116 9.41 -30.68 4.74
CA ALA A 116 9.52 -30.67 3.28
C ALA A 116 8.55 -29.66 2.65
N PHE A 117 7.36 -29.44 3.23
CA PHE A 117 6.44 -28.39 2.78
C PHE A 117 7.05 -27.00 2.92
N VAL A 118 7.65 -26.73 4.09
CA VAL A 118 8.37 -25.46 4.36
C VAL A 118 9.51 -25.30 3.37
N GLN A 119 10.31 -26.35 3.16
CA GLN A 119 11.43 -26.28 2.22
C GLN A 119 10.95 -26.08 0.78
N GLN A 120 9.90 -26.76 0.32
CA GLN A 120 9.44 -26.63 -1.06
C GLN A 120 8.76 -25.29 -1.36
N GLN A 121 8.00 -24.75 -0.40
CA GLN A 121 7.22 -23.52 -0.59
C GLN A 121 7.99 -22.25 -0.22
N LEU A 122 8.94 -22.35 0.72
CA LEU A 122 9.68 -21.20 1.26
C LEU A 122 11.19 -21.26 0.98
N ASN A 123 11.74 -22.36 0.46
CA ASN A 123 13.14 -22.45 0.04
C ASN A 123 13.31 -22.91 -1.42
N GLY A 124 14.23 -22.27 -2.12
CA GLY A 124 14.74 -22.73 -3.42
C GLY A 124 14.11 -22.07 -4.66
N PRO A 125 14.58 -22.45 -5.87
CA PRO A 125 14.22 -21.81 -7.13
C PRO A 125 12.75 -21.97 -7.56
N SER A 126 11.99 -22.80 -6.85
CA SER A 126 10.58 -23.12 -7.13
C SER A 126 9.64 -22.67 -6.01
N ALA A 127 10.11 -21.83 -5.08
CA ALA A 127 9.33 -21.29 -3.97
C ALA A 127 8.29 -20.25 -4.45
N LYS A 128 7.25 -20.72 -5.15
CA LYS A 128 6.18 -19.87 -5.73
C LYS A 128 5.52 -18.98 -4.68
N LEU A 129 5.40 -19.46 -3.44
CA LEU A 129 4.83 -18.69 -2.34
C LEU A 129 5.76 -17.55 -1.93
N LEU A 130 7.06 -17.81 -1.75
CA LEU A 130 8.03 -16.76 -1.43
C LEU A 130 8.14 -15.72 -2.55
N ASP A 131 8.12 -16.14 -3.81
CA ASP A 131 8.14 -15.24 -4.96
C ASP A 131 6.89 -14.35 -5.01
N ALA A 132 5.71 -14.92 -4.80
CA ALA A 132 4.46 -14.16 -4.75
C ALA A 132 4.43 -13.15 -3.59
N LEU A 133 4.99 -13.52 -2.44
CA LEU A 133 5.08 -12.64 -1.27
C LEU A 133 6.13 -11.55 -1.46
N SER A 134 7.31 -11.88 -1.99
CA SER A 134 8.41 -10.93 -2.19
C SER A 134 8.14 -9.87 -3.26
N GLN A 135 7.26 -10.16 -4.22
CA GLN A 135 6.79 -9.17 -5.21
C GLN A 135 6.00 -8.01 -4.56
N ARG A 136 5.36 -8.24 -3.40
CA ARG A 136 4.45 -7.28 -2.76
C ARG A 136 4.97 -6.79 -1.40
N PHE A 137 5.75 -7.60 -0.70
CA PHE A 137 6.17 -7.40 0.69
C PHE A 137 7.66 -7.68 0.89
N VAL A 138 8.25 -7.00 1.87
CA VAL A 138 9.60 -7.35 2.36
C VAL A 138 9.44 -8.45 3.41
N VAL A 139 9.77 -9.68 3.03
CA VAL A 139 9.60 -10.87 3.89
C VAL A 139 10.75 -10.98 4.90
N ARG A 140 10.41 -11.24 6.17
CA ARG A 140 11.36 -11.51 7.26
C ARG A 140 11.02 -12.85 7.90
N PHE A 141 12.00 -13.73 8.00
CA PHE A 141 11.80 -15.06 8.56
C PHE A 141 12.18 -15.10 10.03
N PHE A 142 11.35 -15.77 10.82
CA PHE A 142 11.56 -16.04 12.22
C PHE A 142 11.41 -17.53 12.42
N ARG A 143 12.31 -18.13 13.19
CA ARG A 143 12.14 -19.49 13.68
C ARG A 143 11.67 -19.45 15.12
N PHE A 144 10.87 -20.41 15.52
CA PHE A 144 10.53 -20.58 16.91
C PHE A 144 10.49 -22.05 17.30
N SER A 145 10.96 -22.32 18.51
CA SER A 145 10.78 -23.60 19.20
C SER A 145 10.79 -23.33 20.71
N SER A 146 11.90 -23.64 21.41
CA SER A 146 12.13 -23.24 22.79
C SER A 146 12.57 -21.78 22.93
N SER A 147 13.21 -21.24 21.89
CA SER A 147 13.53 -19.83 21.71
C SER A 147 12.97 -19.32 20.37
N SER A 148 12.82 -18.00 20.24
CA SER A 148 12.44 -17.35 18.99
C SER A 148 13.56 -16.43 18.52
N ASP A 149 14.06 -16.70 17.31
CA ASP A 149 15.16 -15.95 16.69
C ASP A 149 14.82 -15.63 15.24
N ARG A 150 15.37 -14.53 14.73
CA ARG A 150 15.33 -14.23 13.29
C ARG A 150 16.33 -15.08 12.53
N VAL A 151 15.93 -15.54 11.35
CA VAL A 151 16.80 -16.25 10.39
C VAL A 151 16.90 -15.48 9.07
N ALA A 152 18.01 -15.63 8.37
CA ALA A 152 18.23 -14.97 7.09
C ALA A 152 17.37 -15.61 5.99
N SER A 153 17.23 -16.92 6.03
CA SER A 153 16.41 -17.72 5.12
C SER A 153 15.80 -18.91 5.84
N ALA A 154 14.73 -19.47 5.26
CA ALA A 154 14.12 -20.69 5.78
C ALA A 154 15.05 -21.93 5.63
N SER A 155 16.22 -21.82 4.97
CA SER A 155 17.22 -22.89 4.88
C SER A 155 18.02 -23.08 6.16
N ASP A 156 18.01 -22.08 7.06
CA ASP A 156 18.74 -22.12 8.34
C ASP A 156 17.97 -22.85 9.45
N LEU A 157 16.81 -23.42 9.12
CA LEU A 157 15.95 -24.19 10.03
C LEU A 157 16.56 -25.58 10.31
N LYS A 158 16.53 -26.00 11.58
CA LYS A 158 17.19 -27.23 12.05
C LYS A 158 16.20 -28.31 12.51
N PHE A 159 14.93 -27.97 12.68
CA PHE A 159 13.82 -28.81 13.12
C PHE A 159 14.15 -29.71 14.31
N GLY A 160 14.86 -29.15 15.29
CA GLY A 160 15.43 -29.87 16.43
C GLY A 160 14.85 -29.47 17.79
N GLY A 161 13.95 -28.50 17.83
CA GLY A 161 13.40 -27.94 19.06
C GLY A 161 12.58 -28.94 19.87
N THR A 162 12.71 -28.90 21.20
CA THR A 162 12.04 -29.83 22.13
C THR A 162 10.75 -29.30 22.72
N SER A 163 10.43 -28.02 22.48
CA SER A 163 9.22 -27.35 22.92
C SER A 163 8.80 -26.34 21.86
N THR A 164 7.53 -25.94 21.88
CA THR A 164 6.99 -24.89 21.02
C THR A 164 6.35 -23.84 21.92
N ARG A 165 6.80 -22.57 21.79
CA ARG A 165 6.30 -21.44 22.59
C ARG A 165 5.73 -20.36 21.68
N LEU A 166 4.43 -20.44 21.39
CA LEU A 166 3.78 -19.57 20.40
C LEU A 166 3.67 -18.11 20.85
N GLY A 167 3.25 -17.87 22.10
CA GLY A 167 3.10 -16.51 22.63
C GLY A 167 4.41 -15.72 22.59
N GLN A 168 5.50 -16.33 23.08
CA GLN A 168 6.83 -15.72 23.06
C GLN A 168 7.33 -15.44 21.64
N ALA A 169 7.03 -16.32 20.68
CA ALA A 169 7.41 -16.13 19.29
C ALA A 169 6.69 -14.94 18.64
N LEU A 170 5.39 -14.80 18.91
CA LEU A 170 4.58 -13.67 18.45
C LEU A 170 5.06 -12.35 19.05
N ASP A 171 5.32 -12.32 20.35
CA ASP A 171 5.83 -11.15 21.05
C ASP A 171 7.20 -10.74 20.51
N ARG A 172 8.12 -11.70 20.31
CA ARG A 172 9.45 -11.45 19.75
C ARG A 172 9.39 -10.90 18.33
N ALA A 173 8.58 -11.51 17.46
CA ALA A 173 8.41 -11.05 16.09
C ALA A 173 7.77 -9.65 16.04
N ARG A 174 6.80 -9.38 16.91
CA ARG A 174 6.20 -8.05 17.07
C ARG A 174 7.24 -7.01 17.47
N ASP A 175 8.05 -7.31 18.48
CA ASP A 175 9.02 -6.37 19.03
C ASP A 175 10.13 -6.06 18.02
N GLU A 176 10.60 -7.07 17.27
CA GLU A 176 11.61 -6.85 16.23
C GLU A 176 11.05 -6.10 15.01
N LEU A 177 9.76 -6.30 14.69
CA LEU A 177 9.08 -5.59 13.61
C LEU A 177 8.43 -4.27 14.10
N ALA A 178 8.65 -3.88 15.36
CA ALA A 178 8.16 -2.63 15.90
C ALA A 178 8.81 -1.45 15.16
N GLY A 179 8.00 -0.46 14.76
CA GLY A 179 8.45 0.70 13.99
C GLY A 179 8.53 0.47 12.48
N LEU A 180 8.29 -0.74 11.99
CA LEU A 180 8.14 -1.01 10.56
C LEU A 180 6.65 -0.99 10.15
N PRO A 181 6.33 -0.57 8.91
CA PRO A 181 4.99 -0.71 8.32
C PRO A 181 4.68 -2.19 8.06
N LEU A 182 4.21 -2.89 9.09
CA LEU A 182 3.90 -4.32 9.05
C LEU A 182 2.56 -4.58 8.35
N ALA A 183 2.55 -5.40 7.29
CA ALA A 183 1.34 -5.87 6.64
C ALA A 183 0.64 -6.98 7.43
N GLY A 184 1.40 -7.80 8.15
CA GLY A 184 0.89 -8.94 8.91
C GLY A 184 1.97 -9.92 9.34
N LEU A 185 1.54 -10.97 10.04
CA LEU A 185 2.37 -12.11 10.43
C LEU A 185 1.77 -13.38 9.82
N VAL A 186 2.60 -14.25 9.27
CA VAL A 186 2.24 -15.60 8.82
C VAL A 186 2.94 -16.58 9.75
N MET A 187 2.20 -17.51 10.33
CA MET A 187 2.69 -18.54 11.22
C MET A 187 2.53 -19.91 10.57
N VAL A 188 3.62 -20.65 10.45
CA VAL A 188 3.64 -22.02 9.92
C VAL A 188 3.96 -22.97 11.06
N THR A 189 2.98 -23.74 11.52
CA THR A 189 3.08 -24.64 12.69
C THR A 189 2.09 -25.78 12.58
N ASP A 190 2.38 -26.90 13.25
CA ASP A 190 1.43 -28.00 13.43
C ASP A 190 0.43 -27.75 14.57
N GLY A 191 0.52 -26.58 15.23
CA GLY A 191 -0.46 -26.10 16.22
C GLY A 191 -0.19 -26.59 17.64
N ALA A 192 0.92 -27.28 17.89
CA ALA A 192 1.31 -27.63 19.24
C ALA A 192 1.89 -26.40 19.96
N ASP A 193 1.25 -25.94 21.04
CA ASP A 193 1.90 -25.07 22.02
C ASP A 193 2.18 -25.89 23.28
N THR A 194 3.45 -25.91 23.69
CA THR A 194 3.90 -26.62 24.89
C THR A 194 4.28 -25.64 25.99
N SER A 195 3.73 -24.43 25.94
CA SER A 195 3.98 -23.38 26.91
C SER A 195 2.89 -23.37 27.97
N ASP A 196 3.25 -23.09 29.22
CA ASP A 196 2.29 -22.92 30.31
C ASP A 196 1.63 -21.53 30.31
N ALA A 197 1.99 -20.66 29.34
CA ALA A 197 1.53 -19.29 29.25
C ALA A 197 0.33 -19.16 28.31
N THR A 198 -0.64 -18.32 28.67
CA THR A 198 -1.80 -18.04 27.82
C THR A 198 -1.41 -17.18 26.62
N ILE A 199 -1.81 -17.58 25.42
CA ILE A 199 -1.54 -16.87 24.16
C ILE A 199 -2.45 -15.63 23.99
N ASP A 200 -3.52 -15.53 24.79
CA ASP A 200 -4.56 -14.50 24.68
C ASP A 200 -4.03 -13.06 24.80
N GLU A 201 -3.07 -12.82 25.69
CA GLU A 201 -2.47 -11.49 25.88
C GLU A 201 -1.66 -11.07 24.65
N SER A 202 -0.82 -11.97 24.12
CA SER A 202 -0.05 -11.74 22.90
C SER A 202 -0.98 -11.47 21.70
N LEU A 203 -2.08 -12.22 21.57
CA LEU A 203 -3.08 -12.01 20.51
C LEU A 203 -3.86 -10.71 20.67
N ALA A 204 -4.26 -10.35 21.90
CA ALA A 204 -4.92 -9.09 22.19
C ALA A 204 -4.03 -7.90 21.81
N SER A 205 -2.72 -7.99 22.10
CA SER A 205 -1.73 -6.97 21.75
C SER A 205 -1.60 -6.78 20.22
N LEU A 206 -1.66 -7.86 19.44
CA LEU A 206 -1.60 -7.82 17.98
C LEU A 206 -2.89 -7.25 17.38
N LYS A 207 -4.05 -7.64 17.95
CA LYS A 207 -5.36 -7.11 17.55
C LYS A 207 -5.47 -5.61 17.82
N ALA A 208 -4.96 -5.12 18.95
CA ALA A 208 -4.97 -3.70 19.29
C ALA A 208 -4.19 -2.84 18.28
N ARG A 209 -3.19 -3.42 17.60
CA ARG A 209 -2.40 -2.75 16.56
C ARG A 209 -2.87 -3.08 15.13
N SER A 210 -4.01 -3.74 14.99
CA SER A 210 -4.58 -4.16 13.69
C SER A 210 -3.61 -5.00 12.83
N ILE A 211 -2.76 -5.81 13.47
CA ILE A 211 -1.84 -6.70 12.77
C ILE A 211 -2.55 -8.05 12.52
N PRO A 212 -2.84 -8.43 11.27
CA PRO A 212 -3.43 -9.73 10.99
C PRO A 212 -2.40 -10.85 11.18
N VAL A 213 -2.83 -11.97 11.76
CA VAL A 213 -2.05 -13.21 11.91
C VAL A 213 -2.68 -14.29 11.06
N PHE A 214 -1.93 -14.87 10.13
CA PHE A 214 -2.35 -15.94 9.24
C PHE A 214 -1.68 -17.25 9.65
N THR A 215 -2.44 -18.26 9.99
CA THR A 215 -1.90 -19.58 10.38
C THR A 215 -1.95 -20.55 9.20
N VAL A 216 -0.84 -21.25 8.97
CA VAL A 216 -0.70 -22.28 7.94
C VAL A 216 -0.25 -23.57 8.63
N ALA A 217 -1.08 -24.60 8.54
CA ALA A 217 -0.74 -25.94 9.03
C ALA A 217 -0.27 -26.79 7.85
N PRO A 218 0.99 -27.26 7.83
CA PRO A 218 1.42 -28.25 6.86
C PRO A 218 0.68 -29.58 7.13
N ARG A 219 0.14 -30.17 6.07
CA ARG A 219 -0.49 -31.50 6.07
C ARG A 219 0.40 -32.48 5.34
#